data_AF-A0A7S3GRL1-F1
#
_entry.id   AF-A0A7S3GRL1-F1
#
_cell.length_a   1.000
_cell.length_b   1.000
_cell.length_c   1.000
_cell.angle_alpha   90.00
_cell.angle_beta   90.00
_cell.angle_gamma   90.00
#
_symmetry.space_group_name_H-M   'P 1'
#
loop_
_entity.id
_entity.type
_entity.pdbx_description
1 polymer ?
#
loop_
_entity_poly.entity_id
_entity_poly.type
_entity_poly.pdbx_seq_one_letter_code
_entity_poly.pdbx_strand_id
1 'polypeptide(L)'
;RVLSSAIPQFAHPGAVVLLFPFSGREVVKFVFDGRDDFNELPQAFFHHAMWMSGGQEMVHDIQGVEADDGNFLLVDPCVMRTPKVAISTAMKSVATGGATDLGGPPPECLDQLHPRCGQLCKGF
;
A
#
# COMPACT_ATOMS: atom_id res chain seq x y z
N ARG A 1 -0.47 -26.40 5.19
CA ARG A 1 -1.69 -26.59 4.35
C ARG A 1 -2.87 -26.83 5.27
N VAL A 2 -4.04 -26.32 4.93
CA VAL A 2 -5.29 -26.55 5.67
C VAL A 2 -5.62 -28.05 5.60
N LEU A 3 -5.81 -28.71 6.74
CA LEU A 3 -6.14 -30.14 6.81
C LEU A 3 -7.65 -30.38 6.67
N SER A 4 -8.43 -29.56 7.36
CA SER A 4 -9.89 -29.51 7.31
C SER A 4 -10.33 -28.08 7.63
N SER A 5 -11.56 -27.71 7.25
CA SER A 5 -12.07 -26.36 7.49
C SER A 5 -13.57 -26.37 7.69
N ALA A 6 -14.03 -25.68 8.73
CA ALA A 6 -15.45 -25.40 8.95
C ALA A 6 -15.98 -24.28 8.04
N ILE A 7 -15.08 -23.55 7.36
CA ILE A 7 -15.36 -22.40 6.49
C ILE A 7 -14.61 -22.54 5.16
N PRO A 8 -14.93 -23.56 4.35
CA PRO A 8 -14.17 -23.91 3.16
C PRO A 8 -14.14 -22.80 2.08
N GLN A 9 -15.08 -21.85 2.10
CA GLN A 9 -15.08 -20.69 1.21
C GLN A 9 -13.92 -19.72 1.45
N PHE A 10 -13.34 -19.71 2.66
CA PHE A 10 -12.19 -18.88 3.01
C PHE A 10 -10.88 -19.69 3.05
N ALA A 11 -10.96 -20.93 3.53
CA ALA A 11 -9.79 -21.80 3.70
C ALA A 11 -10.16 -23.25 3.34
N HIS A 12 -10.19 -23.59 2.05
CA HIS A 12 -10.51 -24.94 1.61
C HIS A 12 -9.40 -25.95 2.00
N PRO A 13 -9.72 -27.23 2.27
CA PRO A 13 -8.71 -28.25 2.51
C PRO A 13 -7.66 -28.31 1.39
N GLY A 14 -6.38 -28.40 1.77
CA GLY A 14 -5.24 -28.36 0.86
C GLY A 14 -4.69 -26.96 0.55
N ALA A 15 -5.44 -25.89 0.85
CA ALA A 15 -5.01 -24.51 0.67
C ALA A 15 -3.76 -24.19 1.50
N VAL A 16 -2.93 -23.27 0.99
CA VAL A 16 -1.86 -22.64 1.75
C VAL A 16 -2.37 -21.28 2.18
N VAL A 17 -2.42 -21.05 3.50
CA VAL A 17 -2.89 -19.80 4.10
C VAL A 17 -1.80 -19.25 5.00
N LEU A 18 -1.74 -17.93 5.12
CA LEU A 18 -0.94 -17.24 6.13
C LEU A 18 -1.85 -16.92 7.31
N LEU A 19 -1.39 -17.26 8.52
CA LEU A 19 -2.02 -16.86 9.77
C LEU A 19 -1.03 -16.00 10.52
N PHE A 20 -1.46 -14.82 10.96
CA PHE A 20 -0.68 -13.96 11.83
C PHE A 20 -1.56 -13.54 13.01
N PRO A 21 -0.99 -13.44 14.22
CA PRO A 21 -1.72 -12.90 15.37
C PRO A 21 -2.09 -11.44 15.13
N PHE A 22 -3.36 -11.10 15.34
CA PHE A 22 -3.85 -9.73 15.32
C PHE A 22 -4.68 -9.48 16.58
N SER A 23 -4.29 -8.49 17.37
CA SER A 23 -4.93 -8.18 18.66
C SER A 23 -6.05 -7.15 18.54
N GLY A 24 -6.22 -6.52 17.37
CA GLY A 24 -7.30 -5.56 17.13
C GLY A 24 -8.66 -6.21 17.10
N ARG A 25 -9.67 -5.51 17.64
CA ARG A 25 -11.07 -5.95 17.62
C ARG A 25 -11.69 -5.85 16.23
N GLU A 26 -11.37 -4.78 15.52
CA GLU A 26 -11.92 -4.44 14.21
C GLU A 26 -10.80 -3.86 13.35
N VAL A 27 -10.84 -4.19 12.06
CA VAL A 27 -9.92 -3.66 11.06
C VAL A 27 -10.67 -2.60 10.26
N VAL A 28 -10.14 -1.38 10.26
CA VAL A 28 -10.67 -0.25 9.49
C VAL A 28 -9.71 0.12 8.37
N LYS A 29 -10.24 0.65 7.27
CA LYS A 29 -9.45 1.24 6.18
C LYS A 29 -9.10 2.68 6.53
N PHE A 30 -7.85 3.06 6.35
CA PHE A 30 -7.35 4.41 6.56
C PHE A 30 -6.98 5.13 5.27
N VAL A 31 -6.48 4.37 4.28
CA VAL A 31 -6.17 4.87 2.93
C VAL A 31 -6.49 3.78 1.91
N PHE A 32 -7.68 3.84 1.30
CA PHE A 32 -8.14 2.82 0.35
C PHE A 32 -8.74 3.39 -0.93
N ASP A 33 -9.82 4.18 -0.85
CA ASP A 33 -10.56 4.65 -2.03
C ASP A 33 -10.73 6.19 -2.11
N GLY A 34 -10.26 6.90 -1.09
CA GLY A 34 -10.36 8.36 -0.97
C GLY A 34 -11.62 8.86 -0.29
N ARG A 35 -12.50 7.94 0.17
CA ARG A 35 -13.71 8.24 0.96
C ARG A 35 -13.54 7.90 2.44
N ASP A 36 -12.38 7.36 2.80
CA ASP A 36 -12.00 7.03 4.16
C ASP A 36 -11.91 8.28 5.05
N ASP A 37 -12.20 8.12 6.34
CA ASP A 37 -12.01 9.20 7.30
C ASP A 37 -10.55 9.63 7.37
N PHE A 38 -10.33 10.95 7.37
CA PHE A 38 -8.99 11.51 7.35
C PHE A 38 -8.29 11.28 8.70
N ASN A 39 -7.40 10.30 8.74
CA ASN A 39 -6.53 10.00 9.88
C ASN A 39 -5.12 10.54 9.60
N GLU A 40 -4.68 11.53 10.39
CA GLU A 40 -3.47 12.31 10.07
C GLU A 40 -2.21 11.45 9.97
N LEU A 41 -2.00 10.51 10.89
CA LEU A 41 -0.79 9.68 10.91
C LEU A 41 -0.74 8.66 9.74
N PRO A 42 -1.78 7.85 9.47
CA PRO A 42 -1.83 7.01 8.27
C PRO A 42 -1.69 7.79 6.95
N GLN A 43 -2.35 8.95 6.84
CA GLN A 43 -2.27 9.82 5.66
C GLN A 43 -0.87 10.42 5.47
N ALA A 44 -0.20 10.81 6.57
CA ALA A 44 1.18 11.26 6.51
C ALA A 44 2.14 10.13 6.17
N PHE A 45 1.93 8.92 6.68
CA PHE A 45 2.73 7.74 6.33
C PHE A 45 2.60 7.39 4.84
N PHE A 46 1.39 7.40 4.30
CA PHE A 46 1.11 7.25 2.86
C PHE A 46 1.96 8.23 2.02
N HIS A 47 1.83 9.53 2.31
CA HIS A 47 2.54 10.56 1.58
C HIS A 47 4.07 10.47 1.77
N HIS A 48 4.53 10.23 3.00
CA HIS A 48 5.95 10.10 3.31
C HIS A 48 6.60 8.92 2.57
N ALA A 49 5.93 7.76 2.46
CA ALA A 49 6.47 6.61 1.74
C ALA A 49 6.68 6.93 0.24
N MET A 50 5.74 7.66 -0.35
CA MET A 50 5.84 8.09 -1.73
C MET A 50 6.91 9.17 -1.93
N TRP A 51 7.02 10.14 -1.01
CA TRP A 51 8.07 11.17 -1.02
C TRP A 51 9.47 10.57 -0.87
N MET A 52 9.66 9.68 0.12
CA MET A 52 10.95 9.02 0.41
C MET A 52 11.46 8.17 -0.76
N SER A 53 10.56 7.57 -1.52
CA SER A 53 10.91 6.75 -2.69
C SER A 53 11.10 7.58 -3.98
N GLY A 54 10.90 8.90 -3.94
CA GLY A 54 10.89 9.74 -5.13
C GLY A 54 9.76 9.37 -6.10
N GLY A 55 8.61 8.95 -5.57
CA GLY A 55 7.45 8.50 -6.33
C GLY A 55 7.55 7.10 -6.93
N GLN A 56 8.58 6.32 -6.57
CA GLN A 56 8.77 4.95 -7.12
C GLN A 56 7.99 3.87 -6.38
N GLU A 57 7.57 4.15 -5.14
CA GLU A 57 6.76 3.26 -4.33
C GLU A 57 5.56 4.01 -3.77
N MET A 58 4.39 3.37 -3.82
CA MET A 58 3.18 3.85 -3.17
C MET A 58 2.65 2.74 -2.28
N VAL A 59 2.65 3.00 -0.98
CA VAL A 59 1.96 2.14 -0.01
C VAL A 59 0.50 2.56 -0.04
N HIS A 60 -0.44 1.66 -0.29
CA HIS A 60 -1.87 1.93 -0.26
C HIS A 60 -2.60 0.73 0.36
N ASP A 61 -3.93 0.79 0.42
CA ASP A 61 -4.73 -0.18 1.18
C ASP A 61 -4.28 -0.25 2.65
N ILE A 62 -3.99 0.92 3.22
CA ILE A 62 -3.54 1.03 4.60
C ILE A 62 -4.75 0.78 5.48
N GLN A 63 -4.67 -0.27 6.29
CA GLN A 63 -5.76 -0.73 7.14
C GLN A 63 -5.20 -1.31 8.44
N GLY A 64 -6.04 -1.37 9.46
CA GLY A 64 -5.61 -1.85 10.76
C GLY A 64 -6.49 -1.34 11.88
N VAL A 65 -5.88 -1.10 13.04
CA VAL A 65 -6.56 -0.56 14.22
C VAL A 65 -5.69 0.52 14.87
N GLU A 66 -6.33 1.57 15.36
CA GLU A 66 -5.71 2.52 16.28
C GLU A 66 -5.84 1.96 17.70
N ALA A 67 -4.70 1.82 18.39
CA ALA A 67 -4.64 1.37 19.78
C ALA A 67 -4.90 2.55 20.74
N ASP A 68 -5.24 2.24 21.99
CA ASP A 68 -5.61 3.24 23.01
C ASP A 68 -4.49 4.25 23.34
N ASP A 69 -3.24 3.94 22.98
CA ASP A 69 -2.08 4.81 23.15
C ASP A 69 -1.79 5.71 21.93
N GLY A 70 -2.66 5.68 20.92
CA GLY A 70 -2.52 6.43 19.66
C GLY A 70 -1.59 5.77 18.64
N ASN A 71 -1.08 4.57 18.91
CA ASN A 71 -0.31 3.81 17.93
C ASN A 71 -1.22 3.10 16.93
N PHE A 72 -0.74 2.90 15.71
CA PHE A 72 -1.47 2.18 14.66
C PHE A 72 -0.85 0.80 14.45
N LEU A 73 -1.67 -0.24 14.58
CA LEU A 73 -1.33 -1.61 14.20
C LEU A 73 -1.86 -1.86 12.79
N LEU A 74 -0.98 -1.70 11.80
CA LEU A 74 -1.33 -1.89 10.39
C LEU A 74 -1.25 -3.36 9.98
N VAL A 75 -2.09 -3.74 9.03
CA VAL A 75 -2.21 -5.11 8.52
C VAL A 75 -2.40 -5.10 7.01
N ASP A 76 -1.84 -6.10 6.33
CA ASP A 76 -1.99 -6.33 4.89
C ASP A 76 -1.88 -5.07 4.01
N PRO A 77 -0.83 -4.23 4.15
CA PRO A 77 -0.65 -3.09 3.26
C PRO A 77 -0.30 -3.59 1.84
N CYS A 78 -0.79 -2.87 0.84
CA CYS A 78 -0.36 -3.06 -0.54
C CYS A 78 0.76 -2.09 -0.90
N VAL A 79 1.81 -2.56 -1.58
CA VAL A 79 2.90 -1.68 -2.04
C VAL A 79 3.02 -1.82 -3.54
N MET A 80 2.57 -0.78 -4.24
CA MET A 80 2.77 -0.63 -5.68
C MET A 80 4.17 -0.06 -5.91
N ARG A 81 4.94 -0.70 -6.80
CA ARG A 81 6.33 -0.31 -7.08
C ARG A 81 6.55 -0.20 -8.57
N THR A 82 7.32 0.79 -9.00
CA THR A 82 7.85 0.81 -10.36
C THR A 82 8.77 -0.41 -10.56
N PRO A 83 8.50 -1.27 -11.55
CA PRO A 83 9.37 -2.34 -11.98
C PRO A 83 10.82 -1.88 -12.18
N LYS A 84 11.76 -2.65 -11.63
CA LYS A 84 13.18 -2.46 -11.92
C LYS A 84 13.45 -2.88 -13.35
N VAL A 85 13.81 -1.92 -14.19
CA VAL A 85 14.16 -2.17 -15.58
C VAL A 85 15.58 -2.71 -15.66
N ALA A 86 15.75 -3.87 -16.27
CA ALA A 86 17.08 -4.38 -16.58
C ALA A 86 17.81 -3.40 -17.53
N ILE A 87 19.12 -3.20 -17.32
CA ILE A 87 19.95 -2.28 -18.14
C ILE A 87 19.82 -2.59 -19.65
N SER A 88 19.67 -3.87 -20.00
CA SER A 88 19.46 -4.32 -21.38
C SER A 88 18.16 -3.79 -22.01
N THR A 89 17.10 -3.63 -21.21
CA THR A 89 15.82 -3.06 -21.65
C THR A 89 15.93 -1.55 -21.81
N ALA A 90 16.61 -0.86 -20.89
CA ALA A 90 16.85 0.58 -20.98
C ALA A 90 17.68 0.95 -22.23
N MET A 91 18.75 0.19 -22.51
CA MET A 91 19.57 0.40 -23.73
C MET A 91 18.78 0.19 -25.02
N LYS A 92 17.89 -0.80 -25.06
CA LYS A 92 17.00 -1.01 -26.21
C LYS A 92 16.05 0.16 -26.41
N SER A 93 15.45 0.68 -25.33
CA SER A 93 14.55 1.83 -25.36
C SER A 93 15.21 3.08 -25.95
N VAL A 94 16.47 3.34 -25.56
CA VAL A 94 17.27 4.45 -26.09
C VAL A 94 17.58 4.24 -27.57
N ALA A 95 17.91 3.01 -27.98
CA ALA A 95 18.21 2.69 -29.37
C ALA A 95 16.98 2.76 -30.30
N THR A 96 15.77 2.50 -29.77
CA THR A 96 14.53 2.52 -30.55
C THR A 96 13.70 3.80 -30.40
N GLY A 97 14.15 4.75 -29.58
CA GLY A 97 13.45 6.03 -29.36
C GLY A 97 12.10 5.91 -28.67
N GLY A 98 11.82 4.77 -28.03
CA GLY A 98 10.56 4.53 -27.32
C GLY A 98 10.62 5.04 -25.90
N ALA A 99 9.59 5.78 -25.45
CA ALA A 99 9.33 5.97 -24.03
C ALA A 99 8.68 4.69 -23.51
N THR A 100 9.40 3.94 -22.67
CA THR A 100 8.78 2.85 -21.92
C THR A 100 8.07 3.43 -20.70
N ASP A 101 6.74 3.42 -20.71
CA ASP A 101 5.97 3.53 -19.47
C ASP A 101 6.35 2.33 -18.59
N LEU A 102 7.00 2.62 -17.47
CA LEU A 102 7.57 1.59 -16.62
C LEU A 102 6.54 0.98 -15.69
N GLY A 103 5.32 1.52 -15.62
CA GLY A 103 4.28 1.04 -14.71
C GLY A 103 4.61 1.43 -13.27
N GLY A 104 4.48 2.71 -12.95
CA GLY A 104 4.52 3.22 -11.58
C GLY A 104 3.12 3.47 -11.03
N PRO A 105 3.01 3.92 -9.77
CA PRO A 105 1.75 4.45 -9.25
C PRO A 105 1.24 5.59 -10.16
N PRO A 106 -0.02 5.54 -10.63
CA PRO A 106 -0.59 6.62 -11.42
C PRO A 106 -0.55 7.93 -10.62
N PRO A 107 -0.16 9.07 -11.23
CA PRO A 107 -0.16 10.36 -10.53
C PRO A 107 -1.53 10.68 -9.92
N GLU A 108 -2.61 10.28 -10.58
CA GLU A 108 -3.99 10.50 -10.13
C GLU A 108 -4.31 9.76 -8.82
N CYS A 109 -3.61 8.67 -8.50
CA CYS A 109 -3.81 7.93 -7.26
C CYS A 109 -3.41 8.74 -6.03
N LEU A 110 -2.39 9.61 -6.12
CA LEU A 110 -2.02 10.47 -5.00
C LEU A 110 -3.15 11.43 -4.68
N ASP A 111 -3.62 12.17 -5.69
CA ASP A 111 -4.66 13.19 -5.51
C ASP A 111 -5.98 12.57 -5.05
N GLN A 112 -6.28 11.34 -5.50
CA GLN A 112 -7.46 10.61 -5.06
C GLN A 112 -7.37 10.14 -3.60
N LEU A 113 -6.22 9.59 -3.19
CA LEU A 113 -6.07 8.92 -1.89
C LEU A 113 -5.59 9.86 -0.78
N HIS A 114 -4.99 10.99 -1.14
CA HIS A 114 -4.48 12.00 -0.22
C HIS A 114 -5.18 13.35 -0.42
N PRO A 115 -6.38 13.54 0.16
CA PRO A 115 -7.22 14.71 -0.13
C PRO A 115 -6.62 16.04 0.35
N ARG A 116 -5.65 16.00 1.29
CA ARG A 116 -4.93 17.17 1.80
C ARG A 116 -3.69 16.78 2.59
N CYS A 117 -2.68 17.66 2.59
CA CYS A 117 -1.55 17.56 3.51
C CYS A 117 -1.93 17.97 4.95
N GLY A 118 -1.62 17.13 5.93
CA GLY A 118 -1.72 17.42 7.37
C GLY A 118 -0.54 18.24 7.89
N GLN A 119 -0.44 18.43 9.22
CA GLN A 119 0.74 19.06 9.83
C GLN A 119 1.95 18.16 9.74
N LEU A 120 1.79 16.85 9.95
CA LEU A 120 2.89 15.88 9.83
C LEU A 120 3.51 15.87 8.43
N CYS A 121 2.72 16.08 7.39
CA CYS A 121 3.20 16.15 6.00
C CYS A 121 4.15 17.32 5.73
N LYS A 122 4.11 18.38 6.55
CA LYS A 122 4.98 19.56 6.37
C LYS A 122 6.37 19.38 6.98
N GLY A 123 6.59 18.27 7.69
CA GLY A 123 7.86 17.97 8.35
C GLY A 123 8.92 17.35 7.43
N PHE A 124 8.55 17.01 6.19
CA PHE A 124 9.44 16.45 5.18
C PHE A 124 9.33 17.23 3.86
#